data_AF-A0A9Q3E2J8-F1
#
_entry.id   AF-A0A9Q3E2J8-F1
#
_cell.length_a   1.000
_cell.length_b   1.000
_cell.length_c   1.000
_cell.angle_alpha   90.00
_cell.angle_beta   90.00
_cell.angle_gamma   90.00
#
_symmetry.space_group_name_H-M   'P 1'
#
loop_
_entity.id
_entity.type
_entity.pdbx_description
1 polymer ?
#
loop_
_entity_poly.entity_id
_entity_poly.type
_entity_poly.pdbx_seq_one_letter_code
_entity_poly.pdbx_strand_id
1 'polypeptide(L)'
;MKELPDLGLYIDALGDGLGAALHQVQIIDDKPVEGPICFISRQIKQAEARYGASQMECLCLVWALVKLNYFLEGCGLEVITDCTTVKSLLNMKTPNRHMLRCQIAIKEYRGNMTIVHNNGNIHKNADGLSRWPLPNNIDNLAYSPEEASQ
;
A
#
# COMPACT_ATOMS: atom_id res chain seq x y z
N MET A 1 -25.77 10.08 4.43
CA MET A 1 -25.10 9.40 3.31
C MET A 1 -23.64 9.28 3.70
N LYS A 2 -23.06 8.09 3.66
CA LYS A 2 -21.61 7.94 3.92
C LYS A 2 -20.93 8.37 2.62
N GLU A 3 -20.14 9.44 2.65
CA GLU A 3 -19.33 9.84 1.51
C GLU A 3 -18.44 8.63 1.14
N LEU A 4 -18.41 8.29 -0.14
CA LEU A 4 -17.52 7.24 -0.65
C LEU A 4 -16.08 7.75 -0.47
N PRO A 5 -15.12 6.89 -0.08
CA PRO A 5 -13.73 7.31 0.01
C PRO A 5 -13.26 7.78 -1.38
N ASP A 6 -12.55 8.90 -1.40
CA ASP A 6 -12.07 9.53 -2.64
C ASP A 6 -11.04 8.64 -3.35
N LEU A 7 -10.30 7.83 -2.59
CA LEU A 7 -9.15 7.05 -3.05
C LEU A 7 -9.17 5.61 -2.53
N GLY A 8 -8.80 4.67 -3.41
CA GLY A 8 -8.52 3.28 -3.08
C GLY A 8 -7.02 2.98 -3.23
N LEU A 9 -6.36 2.51 -2.17
CA LEU A 9 -4.96 2.10 -2.19
C LEU A 9 -4.85 0.59 -2.02
N TYR A 10 -4.58 -0.10 -3.12
CA TYR A 10 -4.29 -1.53 -3.13
C TYR A 10 -2.83 -1.73 -2.80
N ILE A 11 -2.54 -2.60 -1.84
CA ILE A 11 -1.18 -3.00 -1.48
C ILE A 11 -1.05 -4.51 -1.57
N ASP A 12 0.15 -4.96 -1.92
CA ASP A 12 0.56 -6.35 -1.85
C ASP A 12 2.08 -6.44 -1.62
N ALA A 13 2.50 -7.48 -0.91
CA ALA A 13 3.91 -7.77 -0.69
C ALA A 13 4.16 -9.28 -0.76
N LEU A 14 4.99 -9.69 -1.72
CA LEU A 14 5.33 -11.09 -1.90
C LEU A 14 6.77 -11.26 -2.35
N GLY A 15 7.44 -12.27 -1.78
CA GLY A 15 8.82 -12.61 -2.13
C GLY A 15 9.73 -11.40 -1.92
N ASP A 16 10.30 -10.91 -3.02
CA ASP A 16 11.32 -9.86 -3.03
C ASP A 16 10.77 -8.47 -3.43
N GLY A 17 9.45 -8.30 -3.49
CA GLY A 17 8.83 -7.07 -3.98
C GLY A 17 7.69 -6.52 -3.12
N LEU A 18 7.56 -5.20 -3.18
CA LEU A 18 6.42 -4.45 -2.69
C LEU A 18 5.68 -3.86 -3.89
N GLY A 19 4.36 -3.89 -3.87
CA GLY A 19 3.51 -3.36 -4.92
C GLY A 19 2.34 -2.56 -4.36
N ALA A 20 2.06 -1.41 -4.96
CA ALA A 20 0.85 -0.68 -4.65
C ALA A 20 0.24 -0.01 -5.89
N ALA A 21 -1.08 0.08 -5.90
CA ALA A 21 -1.85 0.77 -6.93
C ALA A 21 -2.80 1.77 -6.26
N LEU A 22 -2.68 3.05 -6.63
CA LEU A 22 -3.59 4.10 -6.20
C LEU A 22 -4.68 4.27 -7.25
N HIS A 23 -5.93 4.21 -6.82
CA HIS A 23 -7.13 4.30 -7.64
C HIS A 23 -8.04 5.42 -7.12
N GLN A 24 -8.89 5.93 -8.01
CA GLN A 24 -9.94 6.90 -7.69
C GLN A 24 -11.24 6.51 -8.40
N VAL A 25 -12.36 6.86 -7.79
CA VAL A 25 -13.68 6.78 -8.44
C VAL A 25 -13.88 8.00 -9.34
N GLN A 26 -14.09 7.76 -10.62
CA GLN A 26 -14.37 8.77 -11.64
C GLN A 26 -15.80 8.61 -12.14
N ILE A 27 -16.42 9.70 -12.61
CA ILE A 27 -17.73 9.61 -13.28
C ILE A 27 -17.49 9.48 -14.78
N ILE A 28 -17.84 8.31 -15.32
CA ILE A 28 -17.79 8.00 -16.75
C ILE A 28 -19.20 7.58 -17.18
N ASP A 29 -19.76 8.24 -18.19
CA ASP A 29 -21.13 8.01 -18.67
C ASP A 29 -22.18 8.01 -17.53
N ASP A 30 -22.10 9.04 -16.67
CA ASP A 30 -22.94 9.22 -15.47
C ASP A 30 -22.87 8.09 -14.43
N LYS A 31 -21.84 7.23 -14.50
CA LYS A 31 -21.64 6.11 -13.58
C LYS A 31 -20.31 6.23 -12.85
N PRO A 32 -20.25 5.88 -11.55
CA PRO A 32 -18.99 5.75 -10.83
C PRO A 32 -18.21 4.55 -11.36
N VAL A 33 -17.00 4.81 -11.84
CA VAL A 33 -16.05 3.82 -12.33
C VAL A 33 -14.73 4.03 -11.61
N GLU A 34 -14.22 2.99 -10.97
CA GLU A 34 -12.90 3.02 -10.36
C GLU A 34 -11.80 2.88 -11.43
N GLY A 35 -10.81 3.78 -11.40
CA GLY A 35 -9.69 3.78 -12.33
C GLY A 35 -8.36 4.07 -11.64
N PRO A 36 -7.24 3.60 -12.22
CA PRO A 36 -5.92 3.83 -11.65
C PRO A 36 -5.47 5.29 -11.83
N ILE A 37 -4.85 5.84 -10.78
CA ILE A 37 -4.08 7.08 -10.82
C ILE A 37 -2.61 6.75 -11.08
N CYS A 38 -2.04 5.85 -10.27
CA CYS A 38 -0.65 5.46 -10.40
C CYS A 38 -0.38 4.07 -9.83
N PHE A 39 0.73 3.49 -10.29
CA PHE A 39 1.26 2.22 -9.82
C PHE A 39 2.68 2.46 -9.31
N ILE A 40 3.01 1.90 -8.16
CA ILE A 40 4.36 1.96 -7.58
C ILE A 40 4.81 0.54 -7.22
N SER A 41 6.09 0.26 -7.46
CA SER A 41 6.74 -1.00 -7.10
C SER A 41 8.17 -0.71 -6.68
N ARG A 42 8.69 -1.50 -5.73
CA ARG A 42 10.13 -1.55 -5.46
C ARG A 42 10.56 -2.93 -5.01
N GLN A 43 11.84 -3.22 -5.23
CA GLN A 43 12.49 -4.35 -4.58
C GLN A 43 12.69 -4.11 -3.09
N ILE A 44 12.68 -5.21 -2.34
CA ILE A 44 12.96 -5.21 -0.92
C ILE A 44 14.46 -5.05 -0.68
N LYS A 45 14.81 -4.47 0.45
CA LYS A 45 16.20 -4.38 0.91
C LYS A 45 16.62 -5.69 1.57
N GLN A 46 17.92 -5.93 1.64
CA GLN A 46 18.47 -7.13 2.29
C GLN A 46 18.02 -7.27 3.76
N ALA A 47 17.83 -6.16 4.47
CA ALA A 47 17.32 -6.15 5.84
C ALA A 47 15.82 -6.55 5.93
N GLU A 48 15.05 -6.26 4.89
CA GLU A 48 13.61 -6.54 4.79
C GLU A 48 13.36 -8.02 4.42
N ALA A 49 14.32 -8.70 3.78
CA ALA A 49 14.23 -10.12 3.40
C ALA A 49 14.01 -11.10 4.57
N ARG A 50 14.21 -10.66 5.81
CA ARG A 50 13.95 -11.47 7.02
C ARG A 50 12.53 -11.30 7.58
N TYR A 51 11.73 -10.42 6.98
CA TYR A 51 10.38 -10.14 7.44
C TYR A 51 9.42 -11.25 7.02
N GLY A 52 8.54 -11.64 7.95
CA GLY A 52 7.42 -12.53 7.63
C GLY A 52 6.34 -11.81 6.81
N ALA A 53 5.42 -12.57 6.22
CA ALA A 53 4.39 -12.05 5.32
C ALA A 53 3.62 -10.83 5.88
N SER A 54 3.12 -10.89 7.11
CA SER A 54 2.39 -9.75 7.70
C SER A 54 3.27 -8.53 7.99
N GLN A 55 4.58 -8.73 8.22
CA GLN A 55 5.53 -7.63 8.39
C GLN A 55 5.84 -6.98 7.04
N MET A 56 5.93 -7.78 5.98
CA MET A 56 6.10 -7.33 4.61
C MET A 56 4.91 -6.51 4.11
N GLU A 57 3.70 -6.98 4.38
CA GLU A 57 2.48 -6.25 4.03
C GLU A 57 2.37 -4.91 4.80
N CYS A 58 2.66 -4.92 6.11
CA CYS A 58 2.77 -3.68 6.87
C CYS A 58 3.86 -2.73 6.32
N LEU A 59 5.01 -3.27 5.92
CA LEU A 59 6.08 -2.48 5.28
C LEU A 59 5.58 -1.86 3.98
N CYS A 60 4.85 -2.61 3.17
CA CYS A 60 4.24 -2.12 1.93
C CYS A 60 3.27 -0.98 2.19
N LEU A 61 2.37 -1.14 3.17
CA LEU A 61 1.45 -0.09 3.60
C LEU A 61 2.20 1.20 3.96
N VAL A 62 3.16 1.12 4.89
CA VAL A 62 3.88 2.30 5.36
C VAL A 62 4.66 2.96 4.22
N TRP A 63 5.34 2.17 3.40
CA TRP A 63 6.08 2.69 2.25
C TRP A 63 5.17 3.39 1.24
N ALA A 64 4.03 2.77 0.88
CA ALA A 64 3.08 3.32 -0.08
C ALA A 64 2.47 4.64 0.43
N LEU A 65 2.08 4.71 1.70
CA LEU A 65 1.56 5.93 2.33
C LEU A 65 2.57 7.08 2.27
N VAL A 66 3.83 6.80 2.63
CA VAL A 66 4.91 7.81 2.59
C VAL A 66 5.17 8.26 1.15
N LYS A 67 5.27 7.32 0.20
CA LYS A 67 5.59 7.63 -1.20
C LYS A 67 4.48 8.44 -1.88
N LEU A 68 3.24 8.17 -1.52
CA LEU A 68 2.05 8.79 -2.13
C LEU A 68 1.47 9.93 -1.30
N ASN A 69 2.16 10.41 -0.25
CA ASN A 69 1.61 11.38 0.69
C ASN A 69 0.95 12.60 0.00
N TYR A 70 1.56 13.12 -1.07
CA TYR A 70 1.03 14.25 -1.85
C TYR A 70 -0.35 13.99 -2.49
N PHE A 71 -0.70 12.74 -2.78
CA PHE A 71 -2.02 12.35 -3.28
C PHE A 71 -3.01 12.10 -2.14
N LEU A 72 -2.53 11.64 -0.98
CA LEU A 72 -3.37 11.15 0.10
C LEU A 72 -3.79 12.26 1.08
N GLU A 73 -3.03 13.35 1.14
CA GLU A 73 -3.26 14.45 2.07
C GLU A 73 -4.65 15.08 1.85
N GLY A 74 -5.49 15.07 2.89
CA GLY A 74 -6.83 15.66 2.86
C GLY A 74 -7.93 14.77 2.27
N CYS A 75 -7.60 13.61 1.68
CA CYS A 75 -8.56 12.71 1.05
C CYS A 75 -9.07 11.61 2.00
N GLY A 76 -10.27 11.10 1.74
CA GLY A 76 -10.74 9.84 2.29
C GLY A 76 -10.05 8.65 1.61
N LEU A 77 -9.40 7.79 2.39
CA LEU A 77 -8.58 6.68 1.90
C LEU A 77 -9.13 5.33 2.35
N GLU A 78 -9.34 4.42 1.41
CA GLU A 78 -9.56 3.00 1.70
C GLU A 78 -8.33 2.20 1.28
N VAL A 79 -7.68 1.54 2.23
CA VAL A 79 -6.56 0.63 1.98
C VAL A 79 -7.10 -0.79 1.80
N ILE A 80 -6.73 -1.45 0.71
CA ILE A 80 -7.16 -2.80 0.36
C ILE A 80 -5.95 -3.75 0.38
N THR A 81 -6.02 -4.78 1.22
CA THR A 81 -4.94 -5.79 1.45
C THR A 81 -5.56 -7.19 1.55
N ASP A 82 -4.81 -8.23 1.23
CA ASP A 82 -5.19 -9.63 1.51
C ASP A 82 -4.74 -10.09 2.91
N CYS A 83 -4.12 -9.19 3.69
CA CYS A 83 -3.60 -9.48 5.01
C CYS A 83 -4.58 -9.10 6.12
N THR A 84 -5.23 -10.10 6.71
CA THR A 84 -6.13 -9.92 7.87
C THR A 84 -5.44 -9.25 9.07
N THR A 85 -4.14 -9.46 9.25
CA THR A 85 -3.37 -8.83 10.34
C THR A 85 -3.26 -7.32 10.14
N VAL A 86 -3.05 -6.87 8.90
CA VAL A 86 -2.99 -5.43 8.56
C VAL A 86 -4.37 -4.79 8.66
N LYS A 87 -5.45 -5.49 8.30
CA LYS A 87 -6.83 -5.03 8.57
C LYS A 87 -7.06 -4.72 10.05
N SER A 88 -6.57 -5.58 10.93
CA SER A 88 -6.72 -5.41 12.38
C SER A 88 -5.74 -4.40 12.98
N LEU A 89 -4.82 -3.83 12.20
CA LEU A 89 -3.70 -3.03 12.68
C LEU A 89 -4.16 -1.82 13.51
N LEU A 90 -5.20 -1.10 13.08
CA LEU A 90 -5.70 0.09 13.77
C LEU A 90 -6.28 -0.19 15.16
N ASN A 91 -6.81 -1.41 15.36
CA ASN A 91 -7.56 -1.82 16.56
C ASN A 91 -6.83 -2.87 17.40
N MET A 92 -5.58 -3.20 17.05
CA MET A 92 -4.82 -4.27 17.68
C MET A 92 -4.36 -3.84 19.08
N LYS A 93 -4.86 -4.53 20.13
CA LYS A 93 -4.59 -4.21 21.54
C LYS A 93 -3.19 -4.60 22.02
N THR A 94 -2.66 -5.70 21.50
CA THR A 94 -1.35 -6.25 21.89
C THR A 94 -0.48 -6.48 20.65
N PRO A 95 -0.05 -5.39 19.96
CA PRO A 95 0.78 -5.52 18.79
C PRO A 95 2.20 -5.98 19.16
N ASN A 96 2.78 -6.86 18.35
CA ASN A 96 4.21 -7.12 18.43
C ASN A 96 5.01 -5.86 18.03
N ARG A 97 6.33 -5.86 18.28
CA ARG A 97 7.19 -4.69 18.03
C ARG A 97 7.07 -4.12 16.60
N HIS A 98 6.93 -4.97 15.58
CA HIS A 98 6.80 -4.52 14.18
C HIS A 98 5.43 -3.89 13.92
N MET A 99 4.35 -4.52 14.37
CA MET A 99 2.99 -3.98 14.23
C MET A 99 2.82 -2.68 15.00
N LEU A 100 3.45 -2.55 16.17
CA LEU A 100 3.44 -1.29 16.93
C LEU A 100 4.12 -0.16 16.16
N ARG A 101 5.28 -0.42 15.55
CA ARG A 101 5.97 0.56 14.69
C ARG A 101 5.11 0.96 13.50
N CYS A 102 4.47 -0.02 12.86
CA CYS A 102 3.50 0.21 11.79
C CYS A 102 2.36 1.13 12.23
N GLN A 103 1.74 0.81 13.36
CA GLN A 103 0.63 1.58 13.93
C GLN A 103 0.99 3.04 14.20
N ILE A 104 2.22 3.28 14.67
CA ILE A 104 2.75 4.62 14.92
C ILE A 104 2.99 5.34 13.59
N ALA A 105 3.59 4.66 12.60
CA ALA A 105 3.89 5.24 11.30
C ALA A 105 2.64 5.69 10.53
N ILE A 106 1.52 4.96 10.65
CA ILE A 106 0.27 5.31 9.96
C ILE A 106 -0.65 6.23 10.77
N LYS A 107 -0.18 6.77 11.91
CA LYS A 107 -1.02 7.54 12.85
C LYS A 107 -1.68 8.76 12.19
N GLU A 108 -0.95 9.43 11.30
CA GLU A 108 -1.40 10.67 10.64
C GLU A 108 -2.59 10.41 9.69
N TYR A 109 -2.64 9.24 9.07
CA TYR A 109 -3.73 8.86 8.15
C TYR A 109 -4.98 8.33 8.87
N ARG A 110 -4.91 8.00 10.17
CA ARG A 110 -5.99 7.31 10.90
C ARG A 110 -7.34 8.03 10.88
N GLY A 111 -7.36 9.36 10.79
CA GLY A 111 -8.60 10.14 10.80
C GLY A 111 -9.47 9.89 9.58
N ASN A 112 -8.84 9.67 8.42
CA ASN A 112 -9.51 9.58 7.11
C ASN A 112 -9.23 8.25 6.38
N MET A 113 -8.59 7.28 7.06
CA MET A 113 -8.20 6.01 6.46
C MET A 113 -8.94 4.82 7.08
N THR A 114 -9.48 3.95 6.22
CA THR A 114 -9.96 2.62 6.57
C THR A 114 -9.06 1.54 5.98
N ILE A 115 -8.98 0.38 6.63
CA ILE A 115 -8.27 -0.79 6.08
C ILE A 115 -9.28 -1.93 5.90
N VAL A 116 -9.41 -2.39 4.67
CA VAL A 116 -10.32 -3.46 4.26
C VAL A 116 -9.51 -4.65 3.79
N HIS A 117 -9.96 -5.82 4.22
CA HIS A 117 -9.42 -7.09 3.72
C HIS A 117 -10.27 -7.56 2.55
N ASN A 118 -9.64 -7.81 1.41
CA ASN A 118 -10.30 -8.40 0.25
C ASN A 118 -9.54 -9.67 -0.17
N ASN A 119 -10.27 -10.72 -0.55
CA ASN A 119 -9.64 -11.98 -0.96
C ASN A 119 -9.07 -11.81 -2.38
N GLY A 120 -7.85 -12.32 -2.60
CA GLY A 120 -6.94 -12.00 -3.71
C GLY A 120 -7.41 -12.16 -5.17
N ASN A 121 -8.67 -12.48 -5.45
CA ASN A 121 -9.21 -12.42 -6.82
C ASN A 121 -9.36 -10.98 -7.35
N ILE A 122 -9.43 -9.97 -6.47
CA ILE A 122 -9.58 -8.55 -6.82
C ILE A 122 -8.24 -7.78 -6.69
N HIS A 123 -7.18 -8.38 -6.15
CA HIS A 123 -5.87 -7.74 -5.92
C HIS A 123 -4.93 -7.65 -7.13
N LYS A 124 -5.40 -8.00 -8.33
CA LYS A 124 -4.58 -8.08 -9.56
C LYS A 124 -3.79 -6.80 -9.87
N ASN A 125 -4.29 -5.64 -9.42
CA ASN A 125 -3.68 -4.34 -9.66
C ASN A 125 -2.33 -4.17 -8.92
N ALA A 126 -2.16 -4.81 -7.76
CA ALA A 126 -0.95 -4.74 -6.95
C ALA A 126 -0.09 -6.03 -7.02
N ASP A 127 -0.72 -7.20 -7.22
CA ASP A 127 -0.05 -8.50 -7.29
C ASP A 127 1.07 -8.57 -8.34
N GLY A 128 0.83 -8.01 -9.53
CA GLY A 128 1.85 -8.01 -10.58
C GLY A 128 3.11 -7.24 -10.16
N LEU A 129 2.92 -6.15 -9.41
CA LEU A 129 3.95 -5.23 -8.98
C LEU A 129 4.81 -5.78 -7.85
N SER A 130 4.22 -6.57 -6.94
CA SER A 130 4.95 -7.24 -5.85
C SER A 130 5.70 -8.49 -6.34
N ARG A 131 5.17 -9.20 -7.34
CA ARG A 131 5.74 -10.45 -7.86
C ARG A 131 6.89 -10.25 -8.85
N TRP A 132 6.89 -9.13 -9.56
CA TRP A 132 7.89 -8.82 -10.60
C TRP A 132 8.53 -7.44 -10.38
N PRO A 133 9.15 -7.19 -9.22
CA PRO A 133 9.74 -5.90 -8.92
C PRO A 133 10.99 -5.69 -9.79
N LEU A 134 11.09 -4.51 -10.42
CA LEU A 134 12.25 -4.16 -11.21
C LEU A 134 13.42 -3.72 -10.33
N PRO A 135 14.67 -4.01 -10.71
CA PRO A 135 15.84 -3.47 -10.04
C PRO A 135 15.81 -1.94 -9.97
N ASN A 136 16.26 -1.38 -8.83
CA ASN A 136 16.37 0.06 -8.69
C ASN A 136 17.68 0.57 -9.31
N ASN A 137 17.75 0.62 -10.63
CA ASN A 137 18.89 1.09 -11.41
C ASN A 137 18.47 2.08 -12.51
N ILE A 138 19.43 2.69 -13.20
CA ILE A 138 19.17 3.72 -14.21
C ILE A 138 18.32 3.25 -15.41
N ASP A 139 18.22 1.94 -15.63
CA ASP A 139 17.43 1.36 -16.73
C ASP A 139 15.95 1.23 -16.35
N ASN A 140 15.63 1.33 -15.05
CA ASN A 140 14.26 1.35 -14.56
C ASN A 140 13.68 2.77 -14.65
N LEU A 141 12.57 2.95 -15.37
CA LEU A 141 11.88 4.23 -15.47
C LEU A 141 11.37 4.76 -14.12
N ALA A 142 11.15 3.86 -13.15
CA ALA A 142 10.80 4.20 -11.77
C ALA A 142 12.03 4.31 -10.85
N TYR A 143 13.24 4.49 -11.41
CA TYR A 143 14.47 4.63 -10.64
C TYR A 143 14.36 5.71 -9.57
N SER A 144 14.69 5.35 -8.33
CA SER A 144 14.64 6.22 -7.17
C SER A 144 16.02 6.23 -6.50
N PRO A 145 16.85 7.27 -6.72
CA PRO A 145 18.22 7.32 -6.16
C PRO A 145 18.23 7.33 -4.62
N GLU A 146 17.18 7.88 -4.00
CA GLU A 146 16.97 7.86 -2.55
C GLU A 146 16.79 6.43 -2.00
N GLU A 147 16.22 5.54 -2.81
CA GLU A 147 16.01 4.13 -2.46
C GLU A 147 17.21 3.24 -2.83
N ALA A 148 18.14 3.72 -3.67
CA ALA A 148 19.35 3.00 -4.07
C ALA A 148 20.48 3.08 -3.02
N SER A 149 20.39 4.06 -2.11
CA SER A 149 21.47 4.43 -1.18
C SER A 149 21.29 3.89 0.24
N GLN A 150 20.39 2.92 0.46
CA GLN A 150 20.01 2.43 1.80
C GLN A 150 20.13 0.91 1.95
#